data_AF-A0AAD9UX92-F1
#
_entry.id   AF-A0AAD9UX92-F1
#
_cell.length_a   1.000
_cell.length_b   1.000
_cell.length_c   1.000
_cell.angle_alpha   90.00
_cell.angle_beta   90.00
_cell.angle_gamma   90.00
#
_symmetry.space_group_name_H-M   'P 1'
#
loop_
_entity.id
_entity.type
_entity.pdbx_description
1 polymer ?
#
loop_
_entity_poly.entity_id
_entity_poly.type
_entity_poly.pdbx_seq_one_letter_code
_entity_poly.pdbx_strand_id
1 'polypeptide(L)'
;MRPLMLELGQLNHEVETLYTNQIVSRYILHERKLSGDVTTVQAIVSVLAAAQKYMRDQLDDGSFVSHRDVERAMQVMMWFYNRMDILGKLMTEVLTEQRRQEGYDFEEQESINPVTRALVLAIGVCYHAKLQERRQNFRKVVAQSFKAPCQLPGGEKQIHCEITSCQRAVLNELELGPNIARNTALSENVFMMVVCIELRIPLFVVGKPGSSKSLAKTVVADNMQGDAARSELFKAFKQLIQGSTFCSTMANKLTVVRQTTNRSHK
;
A
#
# COMPACT_ATOMS: atom_id res chain seq x y z
N MET A 1 -16.09 -20.22 36.76
CA MET A 1 -14.70 -19.71 36.76
C MET A 1 -14.66 -18.45 35.90
N ARG A 2 -14.30 -17.29 36.46
CA ARG A 2 -13.98 -16.10 35.66
C ARG A 2 -12.60 -16.34 35.02
N PRO A 3 -12.41 -16.09 33.72
CA PRO A 3 -11.10 -16.25 33.10
C PRO A 3 -10.13 -15.24 33.71
N LEU A 4 -8.96 -15.72 34.13
CA LEU A 4 -7.83 -14.88 34.53
C LEU A 4 -7.37 -14.11 33.29
N MET A 5 -7.81 -12.87 33.16
CA MET A 5 -7.36 -11.96 32.11
C MET A 5 -6.06 -11.33 32.60
N LEU A 6 -4.91 -11.85 32.14
CA LEU A 6 -3.62 -11.19 32.33
C LEU A 6 -3.55 -10.01 31.37
N GLU A 7 -3.66 -8.78 31.89
CA GLU A 7 -3.33 -7.58 31.13
C GLU A 7 -1.82 -7.47 30.99
N LEU A 8 -1.29 -7.99 29.88
CA LEU A 8 0.06 -7.66 29.44
C LEU A 8 0.03 -6.18 29.03
N GLY A 9 0.72 -5.34 29.80
CA GLY A 9 0.64 -3.88 29.73
C GLY A 9 0.79 -3.29 28.34
N GLN A 10 0.22 -2.11 28.13
CA GLN A 10 0.31 -1.36 26.89
C GLN A 10 1.78 -1.03 26.57
N LEU A 11 2.18 -1.25 25.32
CA LEU A 11 3.54 -0.92 24.85
C LEU A 11 3.77 0.60 24.91
N ASN A 12 4.82 1.01 25.63
CA ASN A 12 5.27 2.41 25.68
C ASN A 12 5.79 2.84 24.28
N HIS A 13 5.51 4.07 23.86
CA HIS A 13 5.89 4.66 22.57
C HIS A 13 7.41 4.53 22.27
N GLU A 14 8.25 4.64 23.31
CA GLU A 14 9.70 4.47 23.19
C GLU A 14 10.09 3.06 22.73
N VAL A 15 9.45 2.05 23.29
CA VAL A 15 9.70 0.64 22.98
C VAL A 15 9.27 0.33 21.54
N GLU A 16 8.15 0.91 21.08
CA GLU A 16 7.68 0.71 19.71
C GLU A 16 8.57 1.37 18.66
N THR A 17 9.09 2.55 19.00
CA THR A 17 10.08 3.23 18.16
C THR A 17 11.36 2.40 18.06
N LEU A 18 11.78 1.77 19.15
CA LEU A 18 12.93 0.85 19.17
C LEU A 18 12.68 -0.38 18.28
N TYR A 19 11.52 -1.02 18.38
CA TYR A 19 11.18 -2.16 17.51
C TYR A 19 11.09 -1.76 16.03
N THR A 20 10.51 -0.58 15.75
CA THR A 20 10.48 -0.02 14.40
C THR A 20 11.89 0.18 13.87
N ASN A 21 12.80 0.70 14.71
CA ASN A 21 14.21 0.85 14.36
C ASN A 21 14.89 -0.49 14.06
N GLN A 22 14.67 -1.52 14.88
CA GLN A 22 15.24 -2.85 14.64
C GLN A 22 14.77 -3.43 13.30
N ILE A 23 13.47 -3.30 12.99
CA ILE A 23 12.92 -3.78 11.72
C ILE A 23 13.58 -3.02 10.55
N VAL A 24 13.57 -1.69 10.56
CA VAL A 24 14.12 -0.88 9.46
C VAL A 24 15.63 -1.10 9.30
N SER A 25 16.37 -1.14 10.40
CA SER A 25 17.81 -1.42 10.42
C SER A 25 18.12 -2.77 9.79
N ARG A 26 17.30 -3.80 10.03
CA ARG A 26 17.47 -5.12 9.40
C ARG A 26 17.44 -5.03 7.87
N TYR A 27 16.49 -4.30 7.29
CA TYR A 27 16.36 -4.18 5.84
C TYR A 27 17.49 -3.36 5.19
N ILE A 28 17.97 -2.30 5.86
CA ILE A 28 18.93 -1.34 5.30
C ILE A 28 20.38 -1.72 5.62
N LEU A 29 20.69 -1.94 6.90
CA LEU A 29 22.07 -2.10 7.37
C LEU A 29 22.54 -3.56 7.29
N HIS A 30 21.67 -4.51 7.64
CA HIS A 30 22.04 -5.93 7.71
C HIS A 30 21.83 -6.66 6.38
N GLU A 31 20.63 -6.59 5.83
CA GLU A 31 20.28 -7.28 4.59
C GLU A 31 20.69 -6.49 3.33
N ARG A 32 21.01 -5.20 3.48
CA ARG A 32 21.40 -4.27 2.39
C ARG A 32 20.44 -4.30 1.19
N LYS A 33 19.16 -4.53 1.46
CA LYS A 33 18.12 -4.59 0.42
C LYS A 33 17.80 -3.21 -0.14
N LEU A 34 18.01 -2.17 0.66
CA LEU A 34 17.80 -0.77 0.29
C LEU A 34 19.09 0.01 0.55
N SER A 35 19.47 0.86 -0.41
CA SER A 35 20.64 1.73 -0.25
C SER A 35 20.36 2.79 0.80
N GLY A 36 21.16 2.82 1.87
CA GLY A 36 21.01 3.80 2.93
C GLY A 36 22.00 3.60 4.07
N ASP A 37 22.08 4.61 4.91
CA ASP A 37 22.90 4.68 6.10
C ASP A 37 22.02 4.79 7.37
N VAL A 38 22.65 5.02 8.51
CA VAL A 38 21.94 5.22 9.78
C VAL A 38 20.99 6.42 9.73
N THR A 39 21.31 7.48 8.98
CA THR A 39 20.41 8.64 8.85
C THR A 39 19.16 8.30 8.04
N THR A 40 19.31 7.49 7.00
CA THR A 40 18.18 6.94 6.21
C THR A 40 17.26 6.08 7.09
N VAL A 41 17.84 5.21 7.91
CA VAL A 41 17.09 4.40 8.89
C VAL A 41 16.27 5.32 9.81
N GLN A 42 16.91 6.32 10.42
CA GLN A 42 16.24 7.24 11.34
C GLN A 42 15.09 8.01 10.66
N ALA A 43 15.28 8.46 9.42
CA ALA A 43 14.24 9.15 8.65
C ALA A 43 13.02 8.24 8.39
N ILE A 44 13.23 7.00 7.94
CA ILE A 44 12.14 6.03 7.70
C ILE A 44 11.44 5.66 9.00
N VAL A 45 12.19 5.41 10.08
CA VAL A 45 11.65 5.10 11.41
C VAL A 45 10.77 6.24 11.91
N SER A 46 11.19 7.50 11.75
CA SER A 46 10.40 8.66 12.16
C SER A 46 9.04 8.70 11.47
N VAL A 47 9.00 8.43 10.15
CA VAL A 47 7.75 8.43 9.37
C VAL A 47 6.85 7.25 9.77
N LEU A 48 7.40 6.04 9.91
CA LEU A 48 6.63 4.86 10.29
C LEU A 48 6.10 4.95 11.73
N ALA A 49 6.90 5.48 12.65
CA ALA A 49 6.48 5.72 14.04
C ALA A 49 5.35 6.76 14.10
N ALA A 50 5.43 7.85 13.32
CA ALA A 50 4.37 8.83 13.25
C ALA A 50 3.07 8.25 12.65
N ALA A 51 3.17 7.43 11.61
CA ALA A 51 2.02 6.74 11.04
C ALA A 51 1.38 5.78 12.05
N GLN A 52 2.18 4.97 12.75
CA GLN A 52 1.73 4.05 13.81
C GLN A 52 1.03 4.81 14.95
N LYS A 53 1.65 5.88 15.44
CA LYS A 53 1.10 6.74 16.48
C LYS A 53 -0.25 7.31 16.06
N TYR A 54 -0.33 7.87 14.86
CA TYR A 54 -1.60 8.39 14.35
C TYR A 54 -2.68 7.31 14.30
N MET A 55 -2.38 6.11 13.80
CA MET A 55 -3.38 5.04 13.75
C MET A 55 -3.88 4.66 15.14
N ARG A 56 -3.00 4.61 16.13
CA ARG A 56 -3.36 4.29 17.52
C ARG A 56 -4.28 5.35 18.12
N ASP A 57 -3.95 6.62 17.93
CA ASP A 57 -4.72 7.74 18.48
C ASP A 57 -6.12 7.86 17.85
N GLN A 58 -6.35 7.22 16.70
CA GLN A 58 -7.60 7.32 15.95
C GLN A 58 -8.51 6.10 16.08
N LEU A 59 -7.98 4.96 16.52
CA LEU A 59 -8.74 3.72 16.70
C LEU A 59 -9.19 3.65 18.17
N ASP A 60 -10.32 4.29 18.47
CA ASP A 60 -10.97 4.30 19.80
C ASP A 60 -11.35 2.89 20.32
N ASP A 61 -11.14 1.85 19.53
CA ASP A 61 -11.76 0.53 19.69
C ASP A 61 -10.69 -0.59 19.67
N GLY A 62 -9.73 -0.53 20.60
CA GLY A 62 -8.87 -1.66 20.99
C GLY A 62 -8.05 -2.36 19.89
N SER A 63 -8.02 -1.85 18.65
CA SER A 63 -7.26 -2.44 17.56
C SER A 63 -5.80 -2.05 17.74
N PHE A 64 -5.04 -2.96 18.32
CA PHE A 64 -3.60 -2.83 18.47
C PHE A 64 -2.96 -2.64 17.09
N VAL A 65 -2.36 -1.46 16.88
CA VAL A 65 -1.41 -1.29 15.78
C VAL A 65 -0.19 -2.15 16.12
N SER A 66 0.14 -3.08 15.24
CA SER A 66 1.12 -4.13 15.54
C SER A 66 2.44 -3.84 14.81
N HIS A 67 3.57 -4.30 15.37
CA HIS A 67 4.84 -4.36 14.64
C HIS A 67 4.73 -5.12 13.31
N ARG A 68 3.72 -5.98 13.14
CA ARG A 68 3.37 -6.61 11.86
C ARG A 68 3.01 -5.60 10.77
N ASP A 69 2.40 -4.47 11.11
CA ASP A 69 2.09 -3.42 10.14
C ASP A 69 3.35 -2.66 9.70
N VAL A 70 4.33 -2.47 10.59
CA VAL A 70 5.66 -1.94 10.25
C VAL A 70 6.41 -2.89 9.33
N GLU A 71 6.43 -4.18 9.66
CA GLU A 71 7.05 -5.21 8.83
C GLU A 71 6.42 -5.25 7.42
N ARG A 72 5.08 -5.23 7.33
CA ARG A 72 4.37 -5.13 6.04
C ARG A 72 4.70 -3.86 5.29
N ALA A 73 4.77 -2.71 5.98
CA ALA A 73 5.14 -1.45 5.35
C ALA A 73 6.55 -1.51 4.76
N MET A 74 7.51 -2.14 5.44
CA MET A 74 8.85 -2.35 4.88
C MET A 74 8.83 -3.30 3.68
N GLN A 75 8.06 -4.38 3.71
CA GLN A 75 7.91 -5.29 2.56
C GLN A 75 7.31 -4.57 1.35
N VAL A 76 6.27 -3.76 1.56
CA VAL A 76 5.64 -2.95 0.52
C VAL A 76 6.61 -1.90 -0.02
N MET A 77 7.33 -1.21 0.87
CA MET A 77 8.33 -0.21 0.49
C MET A 77 9.41 -0.84 -0.39
N MET A 78 9.93 -2.01 -0.01
CA MET A 78 10.93 -2.72 -0.83
C MET A 78 10.39 -3.11 -2.20
N TRP A 79 9.14 -3.57 -2.26
CA TRP A 79 8.51 -3.95 -3.51
C TRP A 79 8.36 -2.78 -4.47
N PHE A 80 7.98 -1.60 -3.97
CA PHE A 80 7.96 -0.37 -4.74
C PHE A 80 9.36 0.06 -5.15
N TYR A 81 10.31 0.12 -4.21
CA TYR A 81 11.69 0.55 -4.46
C TYR A 81 12.33 -0.25 -5.61
N ASN A 82 12.16 -1.56 -5.61
CA ASN A 82 12.70 -2.46 -6.64
C ASN A 82 12.00 -2.35 -8.02
N ARG A 83 10.90 -1.61 -8.12
CA ARG A 83 10.10 -1.42 -9.35
C ARG A 83 9.99 0.07 -9.72
N MET A 84 10.74 0.94 -9.08
CA MET A 84 10.63 2.39 -9.26
C MET A 84 11.06 2.85 -10.65
N ASP A 85 11.89 2.08 -11.34
CA ASP A 85 12.33 2.31 -12.72
C ASP A 85 11.17 2.24 -13.72
N ILE A 86 10.27 1.27 -13.56
CA ILE A 86 9.07 1.09 -14.40
C ILE A 86 7.93 1.96 -13.86
N LEU A 87 7.56 1.79 -12.57
CA LEU A 87 6.45 2.51 -11.96
C LEU A 87 6.67 4.03 -11.95
N GLY A 88 7.91 4.48 -11.72
CA GLY A 88 8.24 5.90 -11.72
C GLY A 88 7.99 6.56 -13.08
N LYS A 89 8.31 5.87 -14.19
CA LYS A 89 8.02 6.38 -15.54
C LYS A 89 6.53 6.50 -15.80
N LEU A 90 5.77 5.44 -15.49
CA LEU A 90 4.31 5.43 -15.64
C LEU A 90 3.64 6.52 -14.79
N MET A 91 4.12 6.75 -13.57
CA MET A 91 3.64 7.84 -12.71
C MET A 91 3.93 9.21 -13.31
N THR A 92 5.12 9.42 -13.88
CA THR A 92 5.48 10.67 -14.56
C THR A 92 4.62 10.91 -15.81
N GLU A 93 4.27 9.87 -16.56
CA GLU A 93 3.34 9.96 -17.69
C GLU A 93 1.96 10.43 -17.23
N VAL A 94 1.41 9.82 -16.18
CA VAL A 94 0.12 10.23 -15.60
C VAL A 94 0.14 11.70 -15.17
N LEU A 95 1.21 12.15 -14.48
CA LEU A 95 1.33 13.55 -14.04
C LEU A 95 1.45 14.52 -15.22
N THR A 96 2.13 14.11 -16.29
CA THR A 96 2.25 14.92 -17.51
C THR A 96 0.90 15.04 -18.22
N GLU A 97 0.13 13.96 -18.32
CA GLU A 97 -1.23 13.99 -18.87
C GLU A 97 -2.18 14.86 -18.06
N GLN A 98 -2.13 14.77 -16.73
CA GLN A 98 -2.94 15.61 -15.84
C GLN A 98 -2.65 17.09 -16.05
N ARG A 99 -1.36 17.49 -16.09
CA ARG A 99 -0.97 18.88 -16.33
C ARG A 99 -1.43 19.40 -17.69
N ARG A 100 -1.35 18.57 -18.74
CA ARG A 100 -1.87 18.92 -20.08
C ARG A 100 -3.37 19.18 -20.07
N GLN A 101 -4.14 18.42 -19.28
CA GLN A 101 -5.59 18.62 -19.15
C GLN A 101 -5.94 19.86 -18.33
N GLU A 102 -5.11 20.22 -17.35
CA GLU A 102 -5.33 21.36 -16.45
C GLU A 102 -4.76 22.69 -16.97
N GLY A 103 -4.02 22.68 -18.09
CA GLY A 103 -3.52 23.89 -18.75
C GLY A 103 -2.41 24.63 -17.99
N TYR A 104 -1.73 23.96 -17.06
CA TYR A 104 -0.62 24.54 -16.29
C TYR A 104 0.71 24.49 -17.06
N ASP A 105 1.49 25.56 -16.95
CA ASP A 105 2.89 25.61 -17.42
C ASP A 105 3.79 24.63 -16.65
N PHE A 106 4.87 24.20 -17.31
CA PHE A 106 5.87 23.26 -16.77
C PHE A 106 6.67 23.90 -15.62
N GLU A 107 6.09 24.01 -14.42
CA GLU A 107 6.92 24.19 -13.23
C GLU A 107 7.67 22.87 -12.95
N GLU A 108 9.00 22.95 -12.86
CA GLU A 108 9.85 21.84 -12.44
C GLU A 108 9.56 21.51 -10.97
N GLN A 109 8.66 20.55 -10.77
CA GLN A 109 8.43 20.00 -9.44
C GLN A 109 9.67 19.24 -9.01
N GLU A 110 10.27 19.63 -7.88
CA GLU A 110 11.45 18.95 -7.33
C GLU A 110 11.18 17.43 -7.25
N SER A 111 12.01 16.67 -7.97
CA SER A 111 11.86 15.23 -8.05
C SER A 111 12.15 14.60 -6.68
N ILE A 112 11.18 13.88 -6.12
CA ILE A 112 11.40 13.15 -4.88
C ILE A 112 12.37 11.98 -5.11
N ASN A 113 13.26 11.74 -4.16
CA ASN A 113 14.12 10.56 -4.16
C ASN A 113 13.29 9.25 -4.24
N PRO A 114 13.71 8.24 -5.04
CA PRO A 114 13.08 6.92 -5.08
C PRO A 114 12.80 6.27 -3.71
N VAL A 115 13.69 6.43 -2.73
CA VAL A 115 13.49 5.91 -1.37
C VAL A 115 12.29 6.60 -0.70
N THR A 116 12.21 7.93 -0.77
CA THR A 116 11.07 8.68 -0.24
C THR A 116 9.78 8.29 -0.95
N ARG A 117 9.81 8.18 -2.29
CA ARG A 117 8.64 7.79 -3.07
C ARG A 117 8.13 6.40 -2.68
N ALA A 118 9.03 5.43 -2.57
CA ALA A 118 8.68 4.09 -2.10
C ALA A 118 8.08 4.11 -0.68
N LEU A 119 8.64 4.93 0.23
CA LEU A 119 8.09 5.12 1.58
C LEU A 119 6.68 5.72 1.56
N VAL A 120 6.45 6.75 0.74
CA VAL A 120 5.13 7.39 0.55
C VAL A 120 4.09 6.39 0.05
N LEU A 121 4.45 5.57 -0.94
CA LEU A 121 3.54 4.55 -1.47
C LEU A 121 3.27 3.44 -0.44
N ALA A 122 4.28 3.05 0.34
CA ALA A 122 4.12 2.08 1.41
C ALA A 122 3.18 2.55 2.52
N ILE A 123 3.30 3.80 2.99
CA ILE A 123 2.34 4.35 3.94
C ILE A 123 0.94 4.51 3.32
N GLY A 124 0.88 4.75 2.00
CA GLY A 124 -0.33 4.73 1.19
C GLY A 124 -1.11 3.43 1.35
N VAL A 125 -0.44 2.31 1.10
CA VAL A 125 -1.03 0.96 1.14
C VAL A 125 -1.31 0.50 2.58
N CYS A 126 -0.38 0.70 3.51
CA CYS A 126 -0.45 0.07 4.84
C CYS A 126 -1.28 0.85 5.87
N TYR A 127 -1.39 2.17 5.73
CA TYR A 127 -2.02 3.04 6.71
C TYR A 127 -3.10 3.93 6.09
N HIS A 128 -2.75 4.71 5.07
CA HIS A 128 -3.65 5.70 4.46
C HIS A 128 -4.92 5.06 3.88
N ALA A 129 -4.79 3.93 3.17
CA ALA A 129 -5.92 3.20 2.60
C ALA A 129 -6.94 2.71 3.66
N LYS A 130 -6.50 2.45 4.89
CA LYS A 130 -7.37 1.99 6.00
C LYS A 130 -8.24 3.12 6.57
N LEU A 131 -7.86 4.38 6.33
CA LEU A 131 -8.59 5.54 6.81
C LEU A 131 -9.67 5.92 5.80
N GLN A 132 -10.83 6.39 6.25
CA GLN A 132 -11.87 6.93 5.37
C GLN A 132 -11.77 8.47 5.33
N GLU A 133 -12.51 9.16 6.20
CA GLU A 133 -12.58 10.63 6.23
C GLU A 133 -11.31 11.28 6.79
N ARG A 134 -10.51 10.53 7.57
CA ARG A 134 -9.31 11.02 8.26
C ARG A 134 -8.05 11.01 7.40
N ARG A 135 -8.16 10.61 6.12
CA ARG A 135 -7.04 10.53 5.16
C ARG A 135 -6.28 11.84 5.01
N GLN A 136 -6.96 12.98 5.00
CA GLN A 136 -6.30 14.28 4.87
C GLN A 136 -5.46 14.59 6.11
N ASN A 137 -6.05 14.44 7.31
CA ASN A 137 -5.36 14.69 8.57
C ASN A 137 -4.14 13.77 8.77
N PHE A 138 -4.26 12.50 8.39
CA PHE A 138 -3.13 11.57 8.36
C PHE A 138 -1.97 12.10 7.51
N ARG A 139 -2.25 12.55 6.27
CA ARG A 139 -1.21 13.11 5.40
C ARG A 139 -0.55 14.33 6.02
N LYS A 140 -1.32 15.22 6.68
CA LYS A 140 -0.78 16.41 7.35
C LYS A 140 0.23 16.01 8.44
N VAL A 141 -0.17 15.10 9.32
CA VAL A 141 0.65 14.68 10.47
C VAL A 141 1.89 13.92 10.02
N VAL A 142 1.73 12.96 9.11
CA VAL A 142 2.85 12.12 8.66
C VAL A 142 3.83 12.91 7.79
N ALA A 143 3.37 13.88 7.00
CA ALA A 143 4.25 14.75 6.21
C ALA A 143 5.28 15.50 7.06
N GLN A 144 4.93 15.90 8.29
CA GLN A 144 5.84 16.60 9.22
C GLN A 144 7.01 15.73 9.69
N SER A 145 6.91 14.41 9.53
CA SER A 145 7.93 13.46 9.98
C SER A 145 8.99 13.16 8.91
N PHE A 146 8.80 13.63 7.67
CA PHE A 146 9.77 13.49 6.59
C PHE A 146 10.93 14.48 6.81
N LYS A 147 12.16 13.95 6.86
CA LYS A 147 13.40 14.70 7.07
C LYS A 147 14.47 14.16 6.13
N ALA A 148 15.55 14.91 5.93
CA ALA A 148 16.69 14.42 5.15
C ALA A 148 17.20 13.08 5.72
N PRO A 149 17.55 12.10 4.86
CA PRO A 149 17.59 12.16 3.39
C PRO A 149 16.24 11.90 2.68
N CYS A 150 15.19 11.54 3.42
CA CYS A 150 13.83 11.32 2.89
C CYS A 150 13.00 12.61 2.85
N GLN A 151 13.46 13.63 2.12
CA GLN A 151 12.73 14.90 1.99
C GLN A 151 11.47 14.75 1.14
N LEU A 152 10.43 15.47 1.52
CA LEU A 152 9.13 15.45 0.87
C LEU A 152 8.69 16.88 0.49
N PRO A 153 9.15 17.41 -0.66
CA PRO A 153 8.72 18.72 -1.13
C PRO A 153 7.19 18.69 -1.36
N GLY A 154 6.50 19.78 -1.00
CA GLY A 154 5.04 19.87 -1.13
C GLY A 154 4.22 19.14 -0.04
N GLY A 155 4.86 18.43 0.89
CA GLY A 155 4.25 17.89 2.10
C GLY A 155 3.01 17.01 1.84
N GLU A 156 1.89 17.30 2.51
CA GLU A 156 0.66 16.50 2.43
C GLU A 156 0.09 16.35 1.01
N LYS A 157 0.28 17.37 0.16
CA LYS A 157 -0.19 17.38 -1.23
C LYS A 157 0.63 16.40 -2.07
N GLN A 158 1.94 16.34 -1.82
CA GLN A 158 2.81 15.39 -2.50
C GLN A 158 2.45 13.95 -2.17
N ILE A 159 2.15 13.64 -0.90
CA ILE A 159 1.67 12.29 -0.52
C ILE A 159 0.41 11.91 -1.31
N HIS A 160 -0.55 12.83 -1.39
CA HIS A 160 -1.77 12.58 -2.14
C HIS A 160 -1.51 12.38 -3.64
N CYS A 161 -0.66 13.23 -4.22
CA CYS A 161 -0.27 13.21 -5.62
C CYS A 161 0.38 11.88 -5.98
N GLU A 162 1.41 11.46 -5.24
CA GLU A 162 2.15 10.22 -5.45
C GLU A 162 1.27 8.98 -5.34
N ILE A 163 0.38 8.91 -4.33
CA ILE A 163 -0.55 7.79 -4.19
C ILE A 163 -1.51 7.73 -5.38
N THR A 164 -2.10 8.87 -5.76
CA THR A 164 -3.13 8.93 -6.82
C THR A 164 -2.52 8.68 -8.19
N SER A 165 -1.33 9.21 -8.47
CA SER A 165 -0.62 8.97 -9.73
C SER A 165 -0.20 7.51 -9.85
N CYS A 166 0.25 6.87 -8.77
CA CYS A 166 0.57 5.44 -8.77
C CYS A 166 -0.67 4.56 -9.01
N GLN A 167 -1.78 4.86 -8.33
CA GLN A 167 -3.04 4.16 -8.55
C GLN A 167 -3.49 4.23 -10.01
N ARG A 168 -3.47 5.43 -10.60
CA ARG A 168 -3.81 5.66 -12.01
C ARG A 168 -2.84 4.97 -12.96
N ALA A 169 -1.54 5.02 -12.68
CA ALA A 169 -0.51 4.36 -13.48
C ALA A 169 -0.78 2.85 -13.57
N VAL A 170 -1.03 2.19 -12.43
CA VAL A 170 -1.37 0.76 -12.41
C VAL A 170 -2.68 0.48 -13.15
N LEU A 171 -3.70 1.33 -13.02
CA LEU A 171 -4.98 1.15 -13.73
C LEU A 171 -4.84 1.35 -15.25
N ASN A 172 -3.96 2.23 -15.71
CA ASN A 172 -3.73 2.50 -17.12
C ASN A 172 -3.05 1.31 -17.83
N GLU A 173 -2.24 0.55 -17.11
CA GLU A 173 -1.61 -0.68 -17.59
C GLU A 173 -2.56 -1.88 -17.71
N LEU A 174 -3.84 -1.70 -17.36
CA LEU A 174 -4.87 -2.73 -17.41
C LEU A 174 -5.82 -2.51 -18.56
N GLU A 175 -6.22 -3.61 -19.19
CA GLU A 175 -7.29 -3.59 -20.16
C GLU A 175 -8.65 -3.59 -19.47
N LEU A 176 -9.41 -2.55 -19.79
CA LEU A 176 -10.76 -2.37 -19.33
C LEU A 176 -11.71 -2.55 -20.52
N GLY A 177 -12.85 -3.20 -20.29
CA GLY A 177 -13.91 -3.31 -21.29
C GLY A 177 -14.43 -1.95 -21.76
N PRO A 178 -15.05 -1.87 -22.96
CA PRO A 178 -15.33 -0.63 -23.70
C PRO A 178 -16.26 0.37 -22.99
N ASN A 179 -16.92 -0.01 -21.89
CA ASN A 179 -17.87 0.82 -21.14
C ASN A 179 -17.47 1.03 -19.67
N ILE A 180 -16.22 0.74 -19.30
CA ILE A 180 -15.75 0.90 -17.92
C ILE A 180 -15.08 2.27 -17.76
N ALA A 181 -15.70 3.12 -16.94
CA ALA A 181 -15.10 4.39 -16.56
C ALA A 181 -13.94 4.21 -15.57
N ARG A 182 -12.79 4.85 -15.84
CA ARG A 182 -11.63 4.93 -14.94
C ARG A 182 -11.88 5.95 -13.83
N ASN A 183 -12.64 5.56 -12.81
CA ASN A 183 -12.90 6.41 -11.64
C ASN A 183 -11.96 6.11 -10.47
N THR A 184 -11.93 7.03 -9.50
CA THR A 184 -11.07 6.93 -8.31
C THR A 184 -11.32 5.65 -7.50
N ALA A 185 -12.58 5.23 -7.36
CA ALA A 185 -12.93 4.03 -6.60
C ALA A 185 -12.42 2.74 -7.27
N LEU A 186 -12.52 2.65 -8.60
CA LEU A 186 -11.96 1.53 -9.36
C LEU A 186 -10.44 1.53 -9.26
N SER A 187 -9.81 2.69 -9.47
CA SER A 187 -8.36 2.89 -9.38
C SER A 187 -7.80 2.43 -8.03
N GLU A 188 -8.41 2.88 -6.93
CA GLU A 188 -7.99 2.49 -5.58
C GLU A 188 -8.18 0.99 -5.32
N ASN A 189 -9.35 0.43 -5.64
CA ASN A 189 -9.62 -1.00 -5.41
C ASN A 189 -8.66 -1.91 -6.21
N VAL A 190 -8.46 -1.59 -7.48
CA VAL A 190 -7.53 -2.31 -8.37
C VAL A 190 -6.12 -2.23 -7.81
N PHE A 191 -5.64 -1.02 -7.51
CA PHE A 191 -4.30 -0.82 -6.97
C PHE A 191 -4.06 -1.62 -5.68
N MET A 192 -5.00 -1.54 -4.72
CA MET A 192 -4.90 -2.29 -3.47
C MET A 192 -4.91 -3.80 -3.73
N MET A 193 -5.78 -4.30 -4.61
CA MET A 193 -5.81 -5.73 -4.96
C MET A 193 -4.49 -6.19 -5.59
N VAL A 194 -3.96 -5.46 -6.57
CA VAL A 194 -2.70 -5.81 -7.26
C VAL A 194 -1.54 -5.88 -6.27
N VAL A 195 -1.32 -4.83 -5.47
CA VAL A 195 -0.21 -4.80 -4.50
C VAL A 195 -0.37 -5.90 -3.44
N CYS A 196 -1.58 -6.12 -2.93
CA CYS A 196 -1.82 -7.15 -1.93
C CYS A 196 -1.67 -8.58 -2.48
N ILE A 197 -2.07 -8.83 -3.74
CA ILE A 197 -1.85 -10.12 -4.41
C ILE A 197 -0.35 -10.37 -4.59
N GLU A 198 0.36 -9.37 -5.12
CA GLU A 198 1.80 -9.43 -5.35
C GLU A 198 2.57 -9.78 -4.07
N LEU A 199 2.19 -9.16 -2.95
CA LEU A 199 2.84 -9.35 -1.66
C LEU A 199 2.21 -10.44 -0.79
N ARG A 200 1.18 -11.13 -1.29
CA ARG A 200 0.39 -12.13 -0.54
C ARG A 200 -0.12 -11.59 0.81
N ILE A 201 -0.49 -10.31 0.83
CA ILE A 201 -1.10 -9.65 1.99
C ILE A 201 -2.62 -9.89 1.93
N PRO A 202 -3.25 -10.48 2.97
CA PRO A 202 -4.69 -10.63 3.01
C PRO A 202 -5.39 -9.26 2.97
N LEU A 203 -6.27 -9.08 1.99
CA LEU A 203 -7.02 -7.84 1.77
C LEU A 203 -8.52 -8.08 1.99
N PHE A 204 -9.13 -7.21 2.81
CA PHE A 204 -10.57 -7.17 3.00
C PHE A 204 -11.11 -5.89 2.35
N VAL A 205 -11.96 -6.05 1.33
CA VAL A 205 -12.54 -4.91 0.61
C VAL A 205 -14.01 -4.76 1.02
N VAL A 206 -14.29 -3.77 1.87
CA VAL A 206 -15.63 -3.48 2.39
C VAL A 206 -16.10 -2.12 1.86
N GLY A 207 -17.36 -2.04 1.44
CA GLY A 207 -17.94 -0.76 1.00
C GLY A 207 -19.37 -0.92 0.47
N LYS A 208 -20.06 0.21 0.29
CA LYS A 208 -21.46 0.26 -0.20
C LYS A 208 -21.63 -0.46 -1.55
N PRO A 209 -22.82 -1.00 -1.87
CA PRO A 209 -23.10 -1.47 -3.22
C PRO A 209 -22.77 -0.42 -4.27
N GLY A 210 -22.24 -0.82 -5.42
CA GLY A 210 -21.85 0.10 -6.51
C GLY A 210 -20.46 0.75 -6.39
N SER A 211 -19.68 0.52 -5.33
CA SER A 211 -18.32 1.10 -5.21
C SER A 211 -17.23 0.35 -5.99
N SER A 212 -17.53 -0.16 -7.20
CA SER A 212 -16.57 -0.80 -8.12
C SER A 212 -15.78 -2.02 -7.61
N LYS A 213 -16.13 -2.62 -6.45
CA LYS A 213 -15.37 -3.71 -5.82
C LYS A 213 -15.34 -5.01 -6.64
N SER A 214 -16.51 -5.51 -7.00
CA SER A 214 -16.62 -6.75 -7.79
C SER A 214 -16.02 -6.57 -9.19
N LEU A 215 -16.20 -5.37 -9.77
CA LEU A 215 -15.59 -5.01 -11.04
C LEU A 215 -14.06 -5.02 -10.96
N ALA A 216 -13.49 -4.39 -9.93
CA ALA A 216 -12.05 -4.40 -9.69
C ALA A 216 -11.51 -5.83 -9.56
N LYS A 217 -12.23 -6.71 -8.85
CA LYS A 217 -11.86 -8.13 -8.73
C LYS A 217 -11.78 -8.81 -10.09
N THR A 218 -12.80 -8.63 -10.94
CA THR A 218 -12.80 -9.20 -12.30
C THR A 218 -11.66 -8.64 -13.14
N VAL A 219 -11.49 -7.32 -13.19
CA VAL A 219 -10.42 -6.66 -13.95
C VAL A 219 -9.04 -7.18 -13.54
N VAL A 220 -8.77 -7.29 -12.23
CA VAL A 220 -7.49 -7.78 -11.73
C VAL A 220 -7.28 -9.25 -12.10
N ALA A 221 -8.31 -10.09 -11.98
CA ALA A 221 -8.20 -11.50 -12.34
C ALA A 221 -7.99 -11.73 -13.84
N ASP A 222 -8.59 -10.91 -14.69
CA ASP A 222 -8.46 -11.04 -16.14
C ASP A 222 -7.08 -10.59 -16.62
N ASN A 223 -6.45 -9.62 -15.93
CA ASN A 223 -5.19 -9.01 -16.37
C ASN A 223 -3.94 -9.55 -15.66
N MET A 224 -4.03 -10.07 -14.43
CA MET A 224 -2.88 -10.67 -13.71
C MET A 224 -2.58 -12.09 -14.20
N GLN A 225 -2.17 -12.22 -15.47
CA GLN A 225 -1.92 -13.50 -16.13
C GLN A 225 -0.43 -13.91 -16.14
N GLY A 226 0.45 -13.17 -15.46
CA GLY A 226 1.90 -13.38 -15.53
C GLY A 226 2.42 -13.15 -16.95
N ASP A 227 3.25 -14.05 -17.50
CA ASP A 227 3.85 -13.91 -18.83
C ASP A 227 2.84 -13.69 -19.97
N ALA A 228 1.59 -14.13 -19.79
CA ALA A 228 0.50 -13.94 -20.75
C ALA A 228 -0.23 -12.58 -20.62
N ALA A 229 0.16 -11.74 -19.65
CA ALA A 229 -0.36 -10.38 -19.51
C ALA A 229 0.08 -9.50 -20.70
N ARG A 230 -0.71 -8.48 -21.00
CA ARG A 230 -0.44 -7.60 -22.15
C ARG A 230 0.60 -6.53 -21.83
N SER A 231 0.49 -5.87 -20.68
CA SER A 231 1.44 -4.84 -20.24
C SER A 231 2.71 -5.46 -19.66
N GLU A 232 3.85 -4.83 -19.94
CA GLU A 232 5.15 -5.24 -19.40
C GLU A 232 5.17 -5.24 -17.86
N LEU A 233 4.45 -4.30 -17.24
CA LEU A 233 4.30 -4.25 -15.79
C LEU A 233 3.68 -5.54 -15.23
N PHE A 234 2.59 -6.02 -15.84
CA PHE A 234 1.86 -7.20 -15.36
C PHE A 234 2.48 -8.52 -15.78
N LYS A 235 3.34 -8.53 -16.81
CA LYS A 235 4.21 -9.68 -17.12
C LYS A 235 5.21 -9.95 -16.00
N ALA A 236 5.72 -8.89 -15.36
CA ALA A 236 6.60 -9.01 -14.20
C ALA A 236 5.87 -9.34 -12.88
N PHE A 237 4.53 -9.43 -12.90
CA PHE A 237 3.70 -9.78 -11.75
C PHE A 237 3.34 -11.26 -11.76
N LYS A 238 2.96 -11.76 -10.59
CA LYS A 238 2.53 -13.14 -10.38
C LYS A 238 1.21 -13.39 -11.10
N GLN A 239 1.10 -14.57 -11.69
CA GLN A 239 -0.17 -15.05 -12.20
C GLN A 239 -1.16 -15.28 -11.05
N LEU A 240 -2.36 -14.72 -11.18
CA LEU A 240 -3.45 -14.93 -10.24
C LEU A 240 -4.33 -16.09 -10.70
N ILE A 241 -4.35 -17.17 -9.93
CA ILE A 241 -5.33 -18.26 -10.11
C ILE A 241 -6.50 -17.99 -9.16
N GLN A 242 -7.60 -17.40 -9.65
CA GLN A 242 -8.72 -17.02 -8.80
C GLN A 242 -9.55 -18.22 -8.33
N GLY A 243 -10.01 -18.16 -7.07
CA GLY A 243 -11.00 -19.06 -6.49
C GLY A 243 -12.07 -18.26 -5.79
N SER A 244 -13.33 -18.59 -6.06
CA SER A 244 -14.47 -17.93 -5.41
C SER A 244 -15.17 -18.93 -4.50
N THR A 245 -15.32 -18.57 -3.22
CA THR A 245 -16.34 -19.14 -2.33
C THR A 245 -17.37 -18.05 -2.07
N PHE A 246 -18.65 -18.37 -2.22
CA PHE A 246 -19.72 -17.54 -1.71
C PHE A 246 -19.99 -17.95 -0.26
N CYS A 247 -19.68 -17.07 0.68
CA CYS A 247 -20.09 -17.26 2.08
C CYS A 247 -21.57 -16.90 2.21
N SER A 248 -22.45 -17.89 2.17
CA SER A 248 -23.83 -17.75 2.63
C SER A 248 -23.88 -17.89 4.16
N THR A 249 -25.01 -17.52 4.78
CA THR A 249 -25.27 -17.73 6.22
C THR A 249 -25.16 -19.20 6.66
N MET A 250 -25.18 -20.14 5.71
CA MET A 250 -25.05 -21.59 5.93
C MET A 250 -23.62 -22.11 5.63
N ALA A 251 -22.65 -21.24 5.36
CA ALA A 251 -21.30 -21.67 4.99
C ALA A 251 -20.54 -22.22 6.22
N ASN A 252 -20.22 -23.52 6.19
CA ASN A 252 -19.45 -24.19 7.24
C ASN A 252 -17.94 -23.95 7.10
N LYS A 253 -17.21 -23.89 8.23
CA LYS A 253 -15.74 -23.69 8.29
C LYS A 253 -14.96 -24.65 7.36
N LEU A 254 -15.45 -25.86 7.16
CA LEU A 254 -14.86 -26.88 6.29
C LEU A 254 -14.82 -26.47 4.80
N THR A 255 -15.79 -25.68 4.33
CA THR A 255 -15.85 -25.21 2.93
C THR A 255 -14.70 -24.26 2.63
N VAL A 256 -14.35 -23.39 3.59
CA VAL A 256 -13.25 -22.45 3.48
C VAL A 256 -11.89 -23.18 3.51
N VAL A 257 -11.72 -24.15 4.41
CA VAL A 257 -10.48 -24.93 4.55
C VAL A 257 -10.20 -25.82 3.33
N ARG A 258 -11.23 -26.42 2.71
CA ARG A 258 -11.06 -27.27 1.52
C ARG A 258 -10.57 -26.49 0.29
N GLN A 259 -10.92 -25.21 0.15
CA GLN A 259 -10.43 -24.41 -0.97
C GLN A 259 -8.97 -23.96 -0.82
N THR A 260 -8.49 -23.74 0.41
CA THR A 260 -7.09 -23.36 0.63
C THR A 260 -6.13 -24.53 0.44
N THR A 261 -6.54 -25.76 0.77
CA THR A 261 -5.70 -26.98 0.64
C THR A 261 -5.61 -27.51 -0.79
N ASN A 262 -6.66 -27.37 -1.62
CA ASN A 262 -6.63 -27.81 -3.02
C ASN A 262 -5.81 -26.90 -3.94
N ARG A 263 -5.23 -25.82 -3.43
CA ARG A 263 -4.49 -24.81 -4.20
C ARG A 263 -3.00 -24.72 -3.86
N SER A 264 -2.56 -25.40 -2.80
CA SER A 264 -1.16 -25.48 -2.40
C SER A 264 -0.36 -26.56 -3.14
N HIS A 265 -0.98 -27.27 -4.08
CA HIS A 265 -0.34 -28.24 -4.97
C HIS A 265 -0.50 -27.81 -6.43
N LYS A 266 0.31 -26.84 -6.86
CA LYS A 266 0.77 -26.62 -8.24
C LYS A 266 1.76 -25.46 -8.26
#